data_AF-A0AAP0N922-F1
#
_entry.id   AF-A0AAP0N922-F1
#
_cell.length_a   1.000
_cell.length_b   1.000
_cell.length_c   1.000
_cell.angle_alpha   90.00
_cell.angle_beta   90.00
_cell.angle_gamma   90.00
#
_symmetry.space_group_name_H-M   'P 1'
#
loop_
_entity.id
_entity.type
_entity.pdbx_description
1 polymer ?
#
loop_
_entity_poly.entity_id
_entity_poly.type
_entity_poly.pdbx_seq_one_letter_code
_entity_poly.pdbx_strand_id
1 'polypeptide(L)'
;MGASTGPKLSGMQKEVLGLYRGFLRAARTKSPEDRRQIESIVSAEFRRNSKLVDRKNFLYIEYLLRRGKKQLDQLKSPGTVGLSSSNVNLSQTKET
;
A
#
# COMPACT_ATOMS: atom_id res chain seq x y z
N MET A 1 -27.05 -15.81 12.32
CA MET A 1 -25.71 -15.42 11.82
C MET A 1 -25.79 -13.96 11.37
N GLY A 2 -25.27 -13.02 12.16
CA GLY A 2 -25.42 -11.59 11.89
C GLY A 2 -24.55 -11.15 10.72
N ALA A 3 -25.17 -10.66 9.65
CA ALA A 3 -24.45 -9.99 8.57
C ALA A 3 -23.78 -8.74 9.14
N SER A 4 -22.46 -8.65 9.02
CA SER A 4 -21.68 -7.49 9.47
C SER A 4 -22.16 -6.23 8.74
N THR A 5 -22.87 -5.36 9.46
CA THR A 5 -23.39 -4.04 9.00
C THR A 5 -22.29 -2.99 8.95
N GLY A 6 -21.15 -3.34 8.36
CA GLY A 6 -20.10 -2.36 8.05
C GLY A 6 -20.52 -1.48 6.88
N PRO A 7 -20.10 -0.20 6.83
CA PRO A 7 -20.31 0.65 5.68
C PRO A 7 -19.82 -0.04 4.39
N LYS A 8 -20.64 -0.01 3.34
CA LYS A 8 -20.28 -0.60 2.05
C LYS A 8 -19.08 0.15 1.46
N LEU A 9 -17.95 -0.52 1.37
CA LEU A 9 -16.73 0.05 0.80
C LEU A 9 -16.87 0.24 -0.72
N SER A 10 -16.39 1.39 -1.20
CA SER A 10 -16.21 1.68 -2.63
C SER A 10 -15.24 0.68 -3.28
N GLY A 11 -15.35 0.49 -4.60
CA GLY A 11 -14.41 -0.33 -5.37
C GLY A 11 -12.96 0.09 -5.14
N MET A 12 -12.69 1.40 -5.17
CA MET A 12 -11.36 1.96 -4.91
C MET A 12 -10.85 1.61 -3.51
N GLN A 13 -11.71 1.71 -2.49
CA GLN A 13 -11.34 1.37 -1.12
C GLN A 13 -11.03 -0.13 -0.99
N LYS A 14 -11.79 -0.99 -1.67
CA LYS A 14 -11.52 -2.42 -1.71
C LYS A 14 -10.18 -2.71 -2.40
N GLU A 15 -9.86 -2.01 -3.48
CA GLU A 15 -8.57 -2.15 -4.16
C GLU A 15 -7.39 -1.73 -3.26
N VAL A 16 -7.50 -0.60 -2.56
CA VAL A 16 -6.47 -0.15 -1.60
C VAL A 16 -6.25 -1.19 -0.51
N LEU A 17 -7.31 -1.70 0.10
CA LEU A 17 -7.20 -2.75 1.13
C LEU A 17 -6.69 -4.07 0.56
N GLY A 18 -7.09 -4.41 -0.66
CA GLY A 18 -6.62 -5.59 -1.39
C GLY A 18 -5.11 -5.52 -1.63
N LEU A 19 -4.60 -4.36 -2.05
CA LEU A 19 -3.19 -4.11 -2.25
C LEU A 19 -2.39 -4.22 -0.94
N TYR A 20 -2.86 -3.58 0.13
CA TYR A 20 -2.23 -3.67 1.45
C TYR A 20 -2.12 -5.12 1.93
N ARG A 21 -3.22 -5.88 1.86
CA ARG A 21 -3.24 -7.31 2.21
C ARG A 21 -2.35 -8.14 1.29
N GLY A 22 -2.24 -7.75 0.03
CA GLY A 22 -1.33 -8.36 -0.94
C GLY A 22 0.13 -8.30 -0.47
N PHE A 23 0.60 -7.13 -0.05
CA PHE A 23 1.94 -6.97 0.52
C PHE A 23 2.15 -7.82 1.78
N LEU A 24 1.21 -7.80 2.72
CA LEU A 24 1.33 -8.62 3.94
C LEU A 24 1.37 -10.12 3.64
N ARG A 25 0.65 -10.59 2.61
CA ARG A 25 0.70 -11.99 2.19
C ARG A 25 2.02 -12.32 1.52
N ALA A 26 2.53 -11.45 0.65
CA ALA A 26 3.84 -11.63 0.02
C ALA A 26 4.98 -11.60 1.04
N ALA A 27 4.87 -10.78 2.09
CA ALA A 27 5.85 -10.75 3.17
C ALA A 27 5.97 -12.09 3.92
N ARG A 28 4.89 -12.87 4.02
CA ARG A 28 4.88 -14.18 4.69
C ARG A 28 5.73 -15.24 3.98
N THR A 29 6.05 -15.04 2.70
CA THR A 29 6.91 -15.97 1.95
C THR A 29 8.40 -15.63 2.06
N LYS A 30 8.74 -14.55 2.77
CA LYS A 30 10.12 -14.08 2.99
C LYS A 30 10.65 -14.54 4.35
N SER A 31 11.94 -14.29 4.61
CA SER A 31 12.55 -14.59 5.91
C SER A 31 11.84 -13.82 7.04
N PRO A 32 11.90 -14.27 8.31
CA PRO A 32 11.26 -13.58 9.43
C PRO A 32 11.75 -12.14 9.64
N GLU A 33 13.00 -11.85 9.28
CA GLU A 33 13.57 -10.51 9.34
C GLU A 33 13.02 -9.62 8.23
N ASP A 34 13.14 -10.06 6.97
CA ASP A 34 12.61 -9.32 5.81
C ASP A 34 11.11 -9.09 5.94
N ARG A 35 10.39 -10.09 6.42
CA ARG A 35 8.94 -10.00 6.67
C ARG A 35 8.63 -8.83 7.61
N ARG A 36 9.32 -8.73 8.75
CA ARG A 36 9.08 -7.66 9.74
C ARG A 36 9.42 -6.30 9.15
N GLN A 37 10.50 -6.20 8.39
CA GLN A 37 10.88 -4.96 7.71
C GLN A 37 9.83 -4.55 6.67
N ILE A 38 9.41 -5.48 5.81
CA ILE A 38 8.38 -5.26 4.79
C ILE A 38 7.05 -4.82 5.43
N GLU A 39 6.58 -5.55 6.44
CA GLU A 39 5.33 -5.21 7.15
C GLU A 39 5.42 -3.81 7.76
N SER A 40 6.55 -3.46 8.40
CA SER A 40 6.78 -2.14 9.00
C SER A 40 6.72 -1.02 7.96
N ILE A 41 7.47 -1.15 6.85
CA ILE A 41 7.53 -0.17 5.77
C ILE A 41 6.15 0.02 5.14
N VAL A 42 5.51 -1.07 4.74
CA VAL A 42 4.19 -1.03 4.07
C VAL A 42 3.14 -0.41 5.00
N SER A 43 3.09 -0.83 6.27
CA SER A 43 2.13 -0.25 7.21
C SER A 43 2.40 1.24 7.48
N ALA A 44 3.66 1.67 7.53
CA ALA A 44 4.01 3.08 7.67
C ALA A 44 3.59 3.91 6.45
N GLU A 45 3.86 3.43 5.24
CA GLU A 45 3.50 4.11 4.00
C GLU A 45 1.98 4.23 3.81
N PHE A 46 1.24 3.14 4.02
CA PHE A 46 -0.23 3.17 3.92
C PHE A 46 -0.86 4.12 4.96
N ARG A 47 -0.34 4.14 6.20
CA ARG A 47 -0.79 5.09 7.25
C ARG A 47 -0.43 6.54 6.92
N ARG A 48 0.73 6.78 6.31
CA ARG A 48 1.13 8.12 5.87
C ARG A 48 0.22 8.60 4.74
N ASN A 49 0.02 7.78 3.71
CA ASN A 49 -0.84 8.13 2.58
C ASN A 49 -2.29 8.33 3.01
N SER A 50 -2.82 7.55 3.95
CA SER A 50 -4.19 7.74 4.45
C SER A 50 -4.42 9.07 5.18
N LYS A 51 -3.34 9.74 5.63
CA LYS A 51 -3.38 11.07 6.25
C LYS A 51 -3.11 12.20 5.25
N LEU A 52 -2.18 11.99 4.31
CA LEU A 52 -1.70 13.04 3.41
C LEU A 52 -2.46 13.11 2.08
N VAL A 53 -3.08 12.02 1.64
CA VAL A 53 -3.79 11.98 0.36
C VAL A 53 -5.26 12.30 0.57
N ASP A 54 -5.75 13.32 -0.14
CA ASP A 54 -7.17 13.62 -0.18
C ASP A 54 -7.95 12.42 -0.75
N ARG A 55 -9.01 12.03 -0.04
CA ARG A 55 -9.92 10.93 -0.40
C ARG A 55 -10.64 11.18 -1.73
N LYS A 56 -10.75 12.45 -2.16
CA LYS A 56 -11.34 12.84 -3.44
C LYS A 56 -10.33 12.89 -4.59
N ASN A 57 -9.03 12.79 -4.33
CA ASN A 57 -8.01 12.78 -5.37
C ASN A 57 -7.90 11.37 -5.98
N PHE A 58 -8.94 10.96 -6.71
CA PHE A 58 -9.05 9.62 -7.30
C PHE A 58 -7.88 9.31 -8.25
N LEU A 59 -7.46 10.29 -9.06
CA LEU A 59 -6.36 10.13 -10.02
C LEU A 59 -5.04 9.79 -9.31
N TYR A 60 -4.73 10.48 -8.20
CA TYR A 60 -3.52 10.20 -7.44
C TYR A 60 -3.61 8.86 -6.69
N ILE A 61 -4.78 8.51 -6.16
CA ILE A 61 -5.01 7.20 -5.53
C ILE A 61 -4.80 6.07 -6.55
N GLU A 62 -5.30 6.22 -7.77
CA GLU A 62 -5.10 5.25 -8.86
C GLU A 62 -3.63 5.13 -9.26
N TYR A 63 -2.92 6.26 -9.34
CA TYR A 63 -1.48 6.26 -9.58
C TYR A 63 -0.75 5.45 -8.49
N LEU A 64 -1.05 5.70 -7.22
CA LEU A 64 -0.46 4.96 -6.10
C LEU A 64 -0.81 3.46 -6.14
N LEU A 65 -2.06 3.12 -6.48
CA LEU A 65 -2.49 1.72 -6.64
C LEU A 65 -1.71 1.02 -7.75
N ARG A 66 -1.59 1.63 -8.93
CA ARG A 66 -0.82 1.09 -10.05
C ARG A 66 0.65 0.90 -9.67
N ARG A 67 1.25 1.89 -9.01
CA ARG A 67 2.64 1.83 -8.54
C ARG A 67 2.83 0.72 -7.52
N GLY A 68 1.96 0.64 -6.52
CA GLY A 68 2.04 -0.38 -5.48
C GLY A 68 1.79 -1.79 -6.02
N LYS A 69 0.91 -1.97 -7.01
CA LYS A 69 0.73 -3.28 -7.70
C LYS A 69 2.04 -3.74 -8.35
N LYS A 70 2.77 -2.85 -9.04
CA LYS A 70 4.09 -3.18 -9.61
C LYS A 70 5.10 -3.57 -8.53
N GLN A 71 5.17 -2.84 -7.42
CA GLN A 71 6.04 -3.15 -6.29
C GLN A 71 5.68 -4.50 -5.64
N LEU A 72 4.39 -4.79 -5.52
CA LEU A 72 3.93 -6.07 -5.00
C LEU A 72 4.33 -7.23 -5.92
N ASP A 73 4.23 -7.06 -7.23
CA ASP A 73 4.62 -8.11 -8.18
C ASP A 73 6.14 -8.35 -8.17
N GLN A 74 6.94 -7.28 -8.05
CA GLN A 74 8.38 -7.39 -7.83
C GLN A 74 8.73 -8.11 -6.51
N LEU A 75 7.96 -7.86 -5.46
CA LEU A 75 8.17 -8.52 -4.17
C LEU A 75 7.87 -10.03 -4.24
N LYS A 76 6.88 -10.44 -5.04
CA LYS A 76 6.54 -11.85 -5.25
C LYS A 76 7.61 -12.61 -6.04
N SER A 77 8.42 -11.93 -6.84
CA SER A 77 9.49 -12.56 -7.60
C SER A 77 10.52 -13.23 -6.67
N PRO A 78 10.94 -14.47 -6.97
CA PRO A 78 12.01 -15.14 -6.24
C PRO A 78 13.34 -14.38 -6.46
N GLY A 79 14.02 -14.04 -5.36
CA GLY A 79 15.28 -13.27 -5.39
C GLY A 79 15.19 -11.82 -4.90
N THR A 80 13.99 -11.25 -4.77
CA THR A 80 13.84 -9.92 -4.14
C THR A 80 13.89 -10.05 -2.62
N VAL A 81 14.96 -9.54 -2.01
CA VAL A 81 15.24 -9.66 -0.55
C VAL A 81 14.58 -8.54 0.26
N GLY A 82 14.30 -7.36 -0.31
CA GLY A 82 13.71 -6.25 0.44
C GLY A 82 12.88 -5.29 -0.40
N LEU A 83 11.90 -4.64 0.25
CA LEU A 83 11.25 -3.45 -0.29
C LEU A 83 12.10 -2.23 0.10
N SER A 84 12.78 -1.62 -0.87
CA SER A 84 13.39 -0.31 -0.66
C SER A 84 12.31 0.77 -0.71
N SER A 85 12.23 1.61 0.34
CA SER A 85 11.38 2.80 0.37
C SER A 85 11.84 3.79 -0.70
N SER A 86 11.40 3.59 -1.94
CA SER A 86 11.58 4.59 -2.98
C SER A 86 10.62 5.74 -2.67
N ASN A 87 11.12 6.73 -1.93
CA ASN A 87 10.43 7.99 -1.72
C ASN A 87 10.18 8.64 -3.08
N VAL A 88 8.95 8.60 -3.58
CA VAL A 88 8.54 9.51 -4.66
C VAL A 88 8.26 10.83 -4.00
N ASN A 89 9.14 11.78 -4.31
CA ASN A 89 9.07 13.18 -3.96
C ASN A 89 7.65 13.72 -4.21
N LEU A 90 6.88 13.98 -3.16
CA LEU A 90 5.73 14.86 -3.30
C LEU A 90 6.30 16.26 -3.37
N SER A 91 6.31 16.81 -4.59
CA SER A 91 6.54 18.22 -4.83
C SER A 91 5.76 19.02 -3.80
N GLN A 92 6.51 19.72 -2.97
CA GLN A 92 6.03 20.64 -1.96
C GLN A 92 5.40 21.82 -2.72
N THR A 93 4.13 21.73 -3.08
CA THR A 93 3.38 22.92 -3.51
C THR A 93 3.06 23.73 -2.26
N LYS A 94 4.04 24.53 -1.84
CA LYS A 94 3.77 25.76 -1.09
C LYS A 94 3.17 26.72 -2.10
N GLU A 95 1.90 27.04 -1.95
CA GLU A 95 1.31 28.24 -2.54
C GLU A 95 0.60 28.97 -1.39
N THR A 96 1.23 30.10 -1.05
CA THR A 96 0.81 31.30 -0.29
C THR A 96 -0.36 31.22 0.69
#